data_AF-A0A5C7CHK4-F1
#
_entry.id   AF-A0A5C7CHK4-F1
#
_cell.length_a   1.000
_cell.length_b   1.000
_cell.length_c   1.000
_cell.angle_alpha   90.00
_cell.angle_beta   90.00
_cell.angle_gamma   90.00
#
_symmetry.space_group_name_H-M   'P 1'
#
loop_
_entity.id
_entity.type
_entity.pdbx_description
1 polymer ?
#
loop_
_entity_poly.entity_id
_entity_poly.type
_entity_poly.pdbx_seq_one_letter_code
_entity_poly.pdbx_strand_id
1 'polypeptide(L)'
;MELLAPNLRVVFCGINPGLSSAHQGYPFANGSNRFWKVIHQAGFTERQLAPEQWQQLKDNGCGITALVARPTVAASELSRDELRSGGEALQEKILRYQPRALAILGKQAFTTAFGVKNAPWGKQTMMLGETEVWVLPNPSGLNRATLEQLTASYHELFLALQ
;
A
#
# COMPACT_ATOMS: atom_id res chain seq x y z
N MET A 1 -6.14 8.66 6.84
CA MET A 1 -7.02 8.52 5.66
C MET A 1 -7.09 7.07 5.29
N GLU A 2 -8.28 6.57 5.02
CA GLU A 2 -8.51 5.14 4.82
C GLU A 2 -9.73 4.93 3.91
N LEU A 3 -9.61 3.97 2.99
CA LEU A 3 -10.68 3.48 2.13
C LEU A 3 -10.66 1.95 2.23
N LEU A 4 -11.50 1.43 3.13
CA LEU A 4 -11.73 0.00 3.31
C LEU A 4 -13.20 -0.30 3.10
N ALA A 5 -13.48 -1.39 2.39
CA ALA A 5 -14.81 -1.90 2.14
C ALA A 5 -14.72 -3.43 1.93
N PRO A 6 -15.82 -4.18 2.15
CA PRO A 6 -15.90 -5.57 1.73
C PRO A 6 -15.71 -5.73 0.22
N ASN A 7 -15.30 -6.92 -0.22
CA ASN A 7 -15.19 -7.32 -1.63
C ASN A 7 -14.21 -6.50 -2.48
N LEU A 8 -13.26 -5.79 -1.86
CA LEU A 8 -12.17 -5.16 -2.60
C LEU A 8 -11.22 -6.23 -3.16
N ARG A 9 -10.74 -6.02 -4.39
CA ARG A 9 -9.69 -6.83 -5.01
C ARG A 9 -8.35 -6.63 -4.30
N VAL A 10 -8.01 -5.39 -4.00
CA VAL A 10 -6.73 -5.06 -3.35
C VAL A 10 -6.88 -3.90 -2.37
N VAL A 11 -6.21 -3.99 -1.23
CA VAL A 11 -5.95 -2.85 -0.35
C VAL A 11 -4.47 -2.52 -0.41
N PHE A 12 -4.13 -1.30 -0.84
CA PHE A 12 -2.76 -0.79 -0.79
C PHE A 12 -2.47 -0.19 0.58
N CYS A 13 -1.46 -0.71 1.27
CA CYS A 13 -1.03 -0.23 2.57
C CYS A 13 0.28 0.55 2.45
N GLY A 14 0.20 1.87 2.54
CA GLY A 14 1.37 2.73 2.74
C GLY A 14 2.00 2.52 4.12
N ILE A 15 3.20 3.07 4.33
CA ILE A 15 3.85 3.00 5.65
C ILE A 15 3.18 4.00 6.60
N ASN A 16 3.22 5.28 6.26
CA ASN A 16 2.54 6.35 6.98
C ASN A 16 2.33 7.56 6.05
N PRO A 17 1.46 8.51 6.40
CA PRO A 17 1.27 9.72 5.61
C PRO A 17 2.56 10.58 5.59
N GLY A 18 3.00 10.98 4.40
CA GLY A 18 3.97 12.08 4.29
C GLY A 18 3.32 13.42 4.65
N LEU A 19 4.13 14.43 5.00
CA LEU A 19 3.61 15.76 5.38
C LEU A 19 2.63 16.36 4.35
N SER A 20 2.91 16.24 3.05
CA SER A 20 2.00 16.74 1.99
C SER A 20 0.63 16.05 2.03
N SER A 21 0.62 14.74 2.28
CA SER A 21 -0.61 13.95 2.40
C SER A 21 -1.40 14.32 3.66
N ALA A 22 -0.71 14.55 4.78
CA ALA A 22 -1.34 14.99 6.01
C ALA A 22 -1.95 16.39 5.88
N HIS A 23 -1.25 17.32 5.21
CA HIS A 23 -1.71 18.69 4.99
C HIS A 23 -2.88 18.77 4.00
N GLN A 24 -2.81 18.05 2.87
CA GLN A 24 -3.83 18.12 1.83
C GLN A 24 -5.05 17.23 2.11
N GLY A 25 -4.92 16.23 2.98
CA GLY A 25 -6.01 15.28 3.25
C GLY A 25 -6.22 14.25 2.13
N TYR A 26 -5.19 13.98 1.31
CA TYR A 26 -5.20 12.93 0.29
C TYR A 26 -4.03 11.96 0.41
N PRO A 27 -4.23 10.64 0.22
CA PRO A 27 -3.12 9.69 0.22
C PRO A 27 -2.21 9.93 -0.98
N PHE A 28 -0.90 9.75 -0.77
CA PHE A 28 0.13 9.89 -1.80
C PHE A 28 0.09 11.24 -2.57
N ALA A 29 -0.13 12.35 -1.86
CA ALA A 29 -0.35 13.68 -2.46
C ALA A 29 0.93 14.43 -2.88
N ASN A 30 2.10 13.97 -2.48
CA ASN A 30 3.36 14.61 -2.87
C ASN A 30 3.63 14.37 -4.37
N GLY A 31 3.92 15.41 -5.15
CA GLY A 31 4.13 15.31 -6.60
C GLY A 31 5.30 14.42 -7.04
N SER A 32 6.24 14.11 -6.15
CA SER A 32 7.30 13.12 -6.40
C SER A 32 6.86 11.66 -6.16
N ASN A 33 5.72 11.44 -5.53
CA ASN A 33 5.16 10.12 -5.28
C ASN A 33 4.54 9.57 -6.57
N ARG A 34 4.92 8.36 -6.97
CA ARG A 34 4.51 7.76 -8.23
C ARG A 34 3.27 6.87 -8.10
N PHE A 35 2.65 6.73 -6.93
CA PHE A 35 1.59 5.75 -6.65
C PHE A 35 0.48 5.78 -7.71
N TRP A 36 -0.12 6.96 -7.93
CA TRP A 36 -1.22 7.13 -8.86
C TRP A 36 -0.87 6.76 -10.31
N LYS A 37 0.34 7.12 -10.74
CA LYS A 37 0.86 6.75 -12.07
C LYS A 37 1.11 5.25 -12.18
N VAL A 38 1.71 4.65 -11.15
CA VAL A 38 2.06 3.22 -11.11
C VAL A 38 0.82 2.34 -11.12
N ILE A 39 -0.18 2.61 -10.28
CA ILE A 39 -1.39 1.76 -10.24
C ILE A 39 -2.19 1.83 -11.54
N HIS A 40 -2.21 3.01 -12.19
CA HIS A 40 -2.84 3.17 -13.49
C HIS A 40 -2.10 2.36 -14.56
N GLN A 41 -0.78 2.54 -14.66
CA GLN A 41 0.02 1.79 -15.64
C GLN A 41 0.04 0.28 -15.38
N ALA A 42 -0.13 -0.15 -14.13
CA ALA A 42 -0.25 -1.55 -13.76
C ALA A 42 -1.63 -2.16 -14.08
N GLY A 43 -2.63 -1.33 -14.40
CA GLY A 43 -3.98 -1.77 -14.80
C GLY A 43 -5.06 -1.69 -13.72
N PHE A 44 -4.74 -1.24 -12.51
CA PHE A 44 -5.74 -1.13 -11.42
C PHE A 44 -6.78 -0.05 -11.66
N THR A 45 -6.49 0.95 -12.50
CA THR A 45 -7.44 2.02 -12.85
C THR A 45 -7.39 2.29 -14.35
N GLU A 46 -8.55 2.53 -14.96
CA GLU A 46 -8.68 2.81 -16.41
C GLU A 46 -7.96 4.09 -16.84
N ARG A 47 -7.91 5.09 -15.94
CA ARG A 47 -7.18 6.35 -16.11
C ARG A 47 -6.34 6.65 -14.89
N GLN A 48 -5.35 7.54 -15.03
CA GLN A 48 -4.63 8.07 -13.88
C GLN A 48 -5.55 8.99 -13.06
N LEU A 49 -5.78 8.62 -11.80
CA LEU A 49 -6.51 9.45 -10.84
C LEU A 49 -5.57 10.52 -10.27
N ALA A 50 -6.10 11.71 -9.98
CA ALA A 50 -5.43 12.68 -9.13
C ALA A 50 -5.60 12.31 -7.64
N PRO A 51 -4.71 12.75 -6.72
CA PRO A 51 -4.82 12.42 -5.29
C PRO A 51 -6.18 12.74 -4.68
N GLU A 52 -6.79 13.85 -5.03
CA GLU A 52 -8.12 14.27 -4.58
C GLU A 52 -9.25 13.33 -5.04
N GLN A 53 -9.00 12.52 -6.08
CA GLN A 53 -9.95 11.53 -6.61
C GLN A 53 -9.82 10.16 -5.94
N TRP A 54 -9.01 10.02 -4.88
CA TRP A 54 -8.68 8.73 -4.25
C TRP A 54 -9.89 7.86 -3.85
N GLN A 55 -11.04 8.46 -3.53
CA GLN A 55 -12.25 7.72 -3.20
C GLN A 55 -12.81 6.89 -4.37
N GLN A 56 -12.52 7.29 -5.62
CA GLN A 56 -12.89 6.55 -6.84
C GLN A 56 -12.15 5.22 -6.99
N LEU A 57 -11.13 4.95 -6.16
CA LEU A 57 -10.50 3.63 -6.11
C LEU A 57 -11.50 2.53 -5.78
N LYS A 58 -12.53 2.82 -4.98
CA LYS A 58 -13.56 1.85 -4.63
C LYS A 58 -14.25 1.29 -5.87
N ASP A 59 -14.51 2.14 -6.87
CA ASP A 59 -15.16 1.76 -8.12
C ASP A 59 -14.30 0.81 -8.96
N ASN A 60 -12.99 0.79 -8.69
CA ASN A 60 -12.01 -0.10 -9.33
C ASN A 60 -11.67 -1.32 -8.44
N GLY A 61 -12.45 -1.56 -7.38
CA GLY A 61 -12.19 -2.63 -6.41
C GLY A 61 -10.91 -2.44 -5.60
N CYS A 62 -10.41 -1.20 -5.48
CA CYS A 62 -9.18 -0.87 -4.79
C CYS A 62 -9.45 -0.09 -3.49
N GLY A 63 -8.63 -0.34 -2.47
CA GLY A 63 -8.63 0.36 -1.19
C GLY A 63 -7.26 0.93 -0.84
N ILE A 64 -7.25 1.82 0.15
CA ILE A 64 -6.02 2.42 0.70
C ILE A 64 -6.08 2.39 2.22
N THR A 65 -4.97 2.04 2.85
CA THR A 65 -4.73 2.28 4.27
C THR A 65 -3.26 2.63 4.52
N ALA A 66 -2.90 2.87 5.77
CA ALA A 66 -1.52 3.05 6.20
C ALA A 66 -1.24 2.24 7.46
N LEU A 67 -0.02 1.72 7.56
CA LEU A 67 0.42 0.93 8.69
C LEU A 67 0.46 1.78 9.98
N VAL A 68 0.97 3.01 9.89
CA VAL A 68 1.04 3.95 11.00
C VAL A 68 0.34 5.25 10.64
N ALA A 69 -0.50 5.76 11.54
CA ALA A 69 -1.28 6.98 11.30
C ALA A 69 -0.46 8.27 11.40
N ARG A 70 0.62 8.27 12.22
CA ARG A 70 1.45 9.45 12.50
C ARG A 70 2.17 9.94 11.22
N PRO A 71 1.98 11.21 10.82
CA PRO A 71 2.71 11.76 9.70
C PRO A 71 4.21 11.96 10.00
N THR A 72 5.07 11.77 9.01
CA THR A 72 6.52 12.08 9.08
C THR A 72 7.03 12.65 7.76
N VAL A 73 8.28 13.16 7.75
CA VAL A 73 8.95 13.55 6.50
C VAL A 73 9.37 12.30 5.72
N ALA A 74 9.92 11.32 6.44
CA ALA A 74 10.37 10.05 5.90
C ALA A 74 9.89 8.87 6.77
N ALA A 75 9.62 7.74 6.13
CA ALA A 75 9.20 6.51 6.81
C ALA A 75 10.25 5.98 7.80
N SER A 76 11.53 6.35 7.65
CA SER A 76 12.63 5.98 8.55
C SER A 76 12.54 6.62 9.95
N GLU A 77 11.66 7.61 10.13
CA GLU A 77 11.41 8.25 11.43
C GLU A 77 10.43 7.47 12.33
N LEU A 78 9.86 6.37 11.83
CA LEU A 78 9.02 5.49 12.62
C LEU A 78 9.86 4.51 13.42
N SER A 79 9.49 4.35 14.69
CA SER A 79 10.09 3.32 15.54
C SER A 79 9.64 1.92 15.12
N ARG A 80 10.38 0.90 15.54
CA ARG A 80 9.99 -0.50 15.30
C ARG A 80 8.68 -0.87 16.01
N ASP A 81 8.44 -0.30 17.18
CA ASP A 81 7.23 -0.59 17.96
C ASP A 81 5.99 0.04 17.31
N GLU A 82 6.10 1.25 16.77
CA GLU A 82 5.02 1.84 15.95
C GLU A 82 4.67 0.95 14.76
N LEU A 83 5.68 0.40 14.07
CA LEU A 83 5.46 -0.49 12.93
C LEU A 83 4.80 -1.82 13.37
N ARG A 84 5.19 -2.38 14.52
CA ARG A 84 4.59 -3.61 15.07
C ARG A 84 3.13 -3.41 15.46
N SER A 85 2.84 -2.38 16.26
CA SER A 85 1.45 -2.06 16.64
C SER A 85 0.60 -1.70 15.42
N GLY A 86 1.19 -1.02 14.43
CA GLY A 86 0.54 -0.78 13.15
C GLY A 86 0.22 -2.08 12.39
N GLY A 87 1.11 -3.07 12.45
CA GLY A 87 0.92 -4.40 11.90
C GLY A 87 -0.25 -5.15 12.54
N GLU A 88 -0.35 -5.11 13.86
CA GLU A 88 -1.46 -5.70 14.62
C GLU A 88 -2.81 -5.08 14.21
N ALA A 89 -2.88 -3.74 14.22
CA ALA A 89 -4.09 -3.02 13.81
C ALA A 89 -4.45 -3.26 12.33
N LEU A 90 -3.45 -3.39 11.46
CA LEU A 90 -3.67 -3.73 10.05
C LEU A 90 -4.25 -5.13 9.90
N GLN A 91 -3.77 -6.11 10.66
CA GLN A 91 -4.31 -7.47 10.63
C GLN A 91 -5.79 -7.50 11.01
N GLU A 92 -6.19 -6.81 12.08
CA GLU A 92 -7.59 -6.72 12.49
C GLU A 92 -8.49 -6.16 11.38
N LYS A 93 -8.04 -5.09 10.72
CA LYS A 93 -8.76 -4.47 9.60
C LYS A 93 -8.90 -5.45 8.43
N ILE A 94 -7.82 -6.13 8.05
CA ILE A 94 -7.86 -7.04 6.91
C ILE A 94 -8.71 -8.28 7.20
N LEU A 95 -8.66 -8.84 8.41
CA LEU A 95 -9.56 -9.92 8.82
C LEU A 95 -11.04 -9.49 8.83
N ARG A 96 -11.31 -8.21 9.09
CA ARG A 96 -12.66 -7.64 9.06
C ARG A 96 -13.19 -7.43 7.64
N TYR A 97 -12.40 -6.82 6.76
CA TYR A 97 -12.85 -6.40 5.42
C TYR A 97 -12.59 -7.43 4.32
N GLN A 98 -11.67 -8.37 4.55
CA GLN A 98 -11.35 -9.52 3.68
C GLN A 98 -11.22 -9.16 2.19
N PRO A 99 -10.32 -8.23 1.80
CA PRO A 99 -10.01 -8.04 0.39
C PRO A 99 -9.34 -9.30 -0.20
N ARG A 100 -9.36 -9.47 -1.53
CA ARG A 100 -8.62 -10.60 -2.16
C ARG A 100 -7.12 -10.52 -1.86
N ALA A 101 -6.54 -9.31 -1.85
CA ALA A 101 -5.14 -9.09 -1.45
C ALA A 101 -4.92 -7.83 -0.60
N LEU A 102 -3.90 -7.92 0.24
CA LEU A 102 -3.25 -6.79 0.92
C LEU A 102 -1.87 -6.56 0.28
N ALA A 103 -1.63 -5.36 -0.24
CA ALA A 103 -0.34 -4.97 -0.82
C ALA A 103 0.39 -3.97 0.08
N ILE A 104 1.45 -4.40 0.76
CA ILE A 104 2.26 -3.56 1.66
C ILE A 104 3.40 -2.91 0.88
N LEU A 105 3.42 -1.57 0.90
CA LEU A 105 4.30 -0.75 0.06
C LEU A 105 5.64 -0.47 0.76
N GLY A 106 6.42 -1.52 0.98
CA GLY A 106 7.77 -1.44 1.51
C GLY A 106 8.19 -2.68 2.29
N LYS A 107 9.26 -3.33 1.83
CA LYS A 107 9.78 -4.55 2.46
C LYS A 107 10.15 -4.38 3.92
N GLN A 108 10.84 -3.30 4.29
CA GLN A 108 11.26 -3.10 5.69
C GLN A 108 10.06 -2.86 6.63
N ALA A 109 9.04 -2.15 6.15
CA ALA A 109 7.82 -1.96 6.92
C ALA A 109 7.12 -3.30 7.15
N PHE A 110 6.99 -4.12 6.09
CA PHE A 110 6.44 -5.47 6.20
C PHE A 110 7.22 -6.36 7.18
N THR A 111 8.54 -6.49 7.01
CA THR A 111 9.35 -7.38 7.84
C THR A 111 9.34 -6.97 9.31
N THR A 112 9.29 -5.67 9.59
CA THR A 112 9.22 -5.14 10.96
C THR A 112 7.84 -5.35 11.57
N ALA A 113 6.78 -5.02 10.83
CA ALA A 113 5.40 -5.09 11.30
C ALA A 113 4.91 -6.52 11.55
N PHE A 114 5.32 -7.46 10.69
CA PHE A 114 4.86 -8.86 10.74
C PHE A 114 5.92 -9.82 11.31
N GLY A 115 7.09 -9.31 11.73
CA GLY A 115 8.17 -10.14 12.29
C GLY A 115 8.79 -11.13 11.29
N VAL A 116 8.51 -10.99 9.99
CA VAL A 116 9.01 -11.89 8.94
C VAL A 116 10.43 -11.51 8.56
N LYS A 117 11.35 -12.49 8.57
CA LYS A 117 12.73 -12.29 8.13
C LYS A 117 12.87 -12.61 6.64
N ASN A 118 13.75 -11.90 5.94
CA ASN A 118 14.13 -12.18 4.54
C ASN A 118 12.95 -12.29 3.55
N ALA A 119 11.89 -11.50 3.74
CA ALA A 119 10.73 -11.51 2.86
C ALA A 119 11.12 -11.21 1.39
N PRO A 120 10.73 -12.07 0.42
CA PRO A 120 10.89 -11.76 -1.00
C PRO A 120 9.97 -10.59 -1.39
N TRP A 121 10.24 -9.98 -2.54
CA TRP A 121 9.24 -9.10 -3.18
C TRP A 121 8.13 -9.96 -3.78
N GLY A 122 6.95 -9.38 -3.99
CA GLY A 122 5.80 -10.07 -4.57
C GLY A 122 4.94 -10.81 -3.54
N LYS A 123 4.26 -11.87 -3.99
CA LYS A 123 3.36 -12.69 -3.16
C LYS A 123 4.10 -13.37 -2.02
N GLN A 124 3.52 -13.32 -0.82
CA GLN A 124 4.05 -13.98 0.37
C GLN A 124 3.33 -15.33 0.59
N THR A 125 3.97 -16.22 1.34
CA THR A 125 3.34 -17.46 1.82
C THR A 125 2.35 -17.19 2.95
N MET A 126 2.51 -16.07 3.66
CA MET A 126 1.58 -15.62 4.69
C MET A 126 0.26 -15.15 4.07
N MET A 127 -0.84 -15.51 4.71
CA MET A 127 -2.18 -15.00 4.42
C MET A 127 -2.79 -14.40 5.70
N LEU A 128 -3.78 -13.52 5.53
CA LEU A 128 -4.61 -13.00 6.62
C LEU A 128 -6.05 -13.46 6.40
N GLY A 129 -6.44 -14.58 7.02
CA GLY A 129 -7.63 -15.32 6.59
C GLY A 129 -7.42 -15.79 5.15
N GLU A 130 -8.36 -15.48 4.27
CA GLU A 130 -8.28 -15.78 2.82
C GLU A 130 -7.58 -14.66 2.02
N THR A 131 -7.16 -13.56 2.67
CA THR A 131 -6.49 -12.46 1.99
C THR A 131 -5.02 -12.79 1.70
N GLU A 132 -4.64 -12.76 0.43
CA GLU A 132 -3.24 -12.88 0.01
C GLU A 132 -2.42 -11.66 0.47
N VAL A 133 -1.20 -11.88 0.95
CA VAL A 133 -0.30 -10.78 1.32
C VAL A 133 0.78 -10.60 0.27
N TRP A 134 0.97 -9.36 -0.17
CA TRP A 134 1.95 -8.96 -1.18
C TRP A 134 2.86 -7.86 -0.63
N VAL A 135 4.14 -7.93 -0.99
CA VAL A 135 5.14 -6.92 -0.64
C VAL A 135 5.61 -6.24 -1.92
N LEU A 136 5.28 -4.97 -2.06
CA LEU A 136 5.58 -4.19 -3.26
C LEU A 136 6.56 -3.05 -2.97
N PRO A 137 7.37 -2.62 -3.95
CA PRO A 137 8.27 -1.50 -3.78
C PRO A 137 7.49 -0.19 -3.51
N ASN A 138 8.00 0.60 -2.57
CA ASN A 138 7.35 1.86 -2.16
C ASN A 138 7.40 2.89 -3.31
N PRO A 139 6.28 3.57 -3.62
CA PRO A 139 6.21 4.48 -4.77
C PRO A 139 6.76 5.89 -4.50
N SER A 140 7.34 6.16 -3.32
CA SER A 140 7.97 7.44 -2.99
C SER A 140 9.06 7.83 -3.99
N GLY A 141 9.19 9.13 -4.27
CA GLY A 141 10.29 9.69 -5.06
C GLY A 141 11.68 9.39 -4.49
N LEU A 142 11.78 9.09 -3.19
CA LEU A 142 13.03 8.69 -2.52
C LEU A 142 13.47 7.26 -2.87
N ASN A 143 12.56 6.43 -3.39
CA ASN A 143 12.91 5.08 -3.84
C ASN A 143 13.64 5.13 -5.19
N ARG A 144 14.82 4.52 -5.25
CA ARG A 144 15.68 4.46 -6.44
C ARG A 144 15.17 3.53 -7.56
N ALA A 145 14.16 2.70 -7.30
CA ALA A 145 13.54 1.90 -8.35
C ALA A 145 12.99 2.80 -9.47
N THR A 146 13.14 2.38 -10.73
CA THR A 146 12.58 3.10 -11.87
C THR A 146 11.05 3.02 -11.87
N LEU A 147 10.39 3.90 -12.63
CA LEU A 147 8.94 3.80 -12.82
C LEU A 147 8.55 2.45 -13.44
N GLU A 148 9.31 1.97 -14.43
CA GLU A 148 9.10 0.68 -15.08
C GLU A 148 9.18 -0.48 -14.08
N GLN A 149 10.21 -0.50 -13.22
CA GLN A 149 10.36 -1.53 -12.18
C GLN A 149 9.20 -1.52 -11.18
N LEU A 150 8.75 -0.33 -10.77
CA LEU A 150 7.55 -0.21 -9.93
C LEU A 150 6.33 -0.78 -10.66
N THR A 151 6.05 -0.29 -11.86
CA THR A 151 4.89 -0.70 -12.65
C THR A 151 4.88 -2.22 -12.86
N ALA A 152 6.03 -2.84 -13.17
CA ALA A 152 6.14 -4.28 -13.33
C ALA A 152 5.73 -5.05 -12.06
N SER A 153 6.23 -4.65 -10.88
CA SER A 153 5.85 -5.32 -9.62
C SER A 153 4.36 -5.18 -9.28
N TYR A 154 3.76 -4.03 -9.59
CA TYR A 154 2.33 -3.80 -9.35
C TYR A 154 1.48 -4.53 -10.38
N HIS A 155 1.94 -4.62 -11.62
CA HIS A 155 1.26 -5.34 -12.69
C HIS A 155 1.22 -6.85 -12.44
N GLU A 156 2.28 -7.43 -11.85
CA GLU A 156 2.29 -8.83 -11.41
C GLU A 156 1.13 -9.12 -10.44
N LEU A 157 0.92 -8.25 -9.44
CA LEU A 157 -0.24 -8.34 -8.55
C LEU A 157 -1.55 -8.20 -9.31
N PHE A 158 -1.65 -7.23 -10.24
CA PHE A 158 -2.87 -7.03 -11.03
C PHE A 158 -3.26 -8.29 -11.83
N LEU A 159 -2.28 -8.96 -12.44
CA LEU A 159 -2.49 -10.20 -13.19
C LEU A 159 -2.90 -11.37 -12.28
N ALA A 160 -2.31 -11.47 -11.10
CA ALA A 160 -2.66 -12.51 -10.12
C ALA A 160 -4.09 -12.36 -9.56
N LEU A 161 -4.66 -11.15 -9.62
CA LEU A 161 -6.01 -10.83 -9.15
C LEU A 161 -7.05 -10.72 -10.27
N GLN A 162 -6.74 -11.21 -11.48
CA GLN A 162 -7.78 -11.47 -12.47
C GLN A 162 -8.68 -12.63 -12.06
#